data_AF-A0A6N8X1P5-F1
#
_entry.id   AF-A0A6N8X1P5-F1
#
_cell.length_a   1.000
_cell.length_b   1.000
_cell.length_c   1.000
_cell.angle_alpha   90.00
_cell.angle_beta   90.00
_cell.angle_gamma   90.00
#
_symmetry.space_group_name_H-M   'P 1'
#
loop_
_entity.id
_entity.type
_entity.pdbx_description
1 polymer ?
#
loop_
_entity_poly.entity_id
_entity_poly.type
_entity_poly.pdbx_seq_one_letter_code
_entity_poly.pdbx_strand_id
1 'polypeptide(L)'
;MAELPPREFRPAVVGLLVDSEGYLWVADRKDAMTSEWSVFDPAGRWLGTLEVPLERVEWIGEDLILGVNEDPDTGVEVVEGYRLTR
;
A
#
# COMPACT_ATOMS: atom_id res chain seq x y z
N MET A 1 -4.17 20.68 -26.53
CA MET A 1 -3.80 20.08 -25.23
C MET A 1 -2.30 19.92 -25.22
N ALA A 2 -1.60 20.36 -24.18
CA ALA A 2 -0.15 20.21 -24.13
C ALA A 2 0.20 18.72 -23.99
N GLU A 3 1.09 18.22 -24.85
CA GLU A 3 1.65 16.88 -24.72
C GLU A 3 2.55 16.85 -23.48
N LEU A 4 2.20 15.99 -22.52
CA LEU A 4 3.03 15.75 -21.35
C LEU A 4 4.22 14.87 -21.75
N PRO A 5 5.44 15.13 -21.23
CA PRO A 5 6.59 14.31 -21.58
C PRO A 5 6.36 12.85 -21.16
N PRO A 6 6.77 11.88 -22.00
CA PRO A 6 6.63 10.47 -21.68
C PRO A 6 7.44 10.14 -20.42
N ARG A 7 6.84 9.41 -19.49
CA ARG A 7 7.49 8.98 -18.24
C ARG A 7 8.42 7.81 -18.57
N GLU A 8 9.74 8.04 -18.58
CA GLU A 8 10.73 7.03 -19.03
C GLU A 8 10.96 5.87 -18.04
N PHE A 9 10.88 6.09 -16.72
CA PHE A 9 10.97 5.03 -15.70
C PHE A 9 10.23 5.42 -14.41
N ARG A 10 9.12 4.74 -14.04
CA ARG A 10 8.51 4.71 -12.68
C ARG A 10 7.80 3.34 -12.51
N PRO A 11 7.77 2.75 -11.29
CA PRO A 11 7.40 1.35 -11.12
C PRO A 11 5.94 1.11 -11.53
N ALA A 12 5.60 -0.15 -11.83
CA ALA A 12 4.21 -0.52 -12.04
C ALA A 12 3.44 -0.13 -10.78
N VAL A 13 2.45 0.77 -10.89
CA VAL A 13 1.48 0.93 -9.81
C VAL A 13 0.78 -0.42 -9.68
N VAL A 14 1.14 -1.17 -8.65
CA VAL A 14 0.66 -2.55 -8.45
C VAL A 14 -0.54 -2.61 -7.49
N GLY A 15 -0.99 -1.46 -6.98
CA GLY A 15 -2.15 -1.36 -6.10
C GLY A 15 -2.53 0.09 -5.79
N LEU A 16 -3.83 0.30 -5.61
CA LEU A 16 -4.42 1.54 -5.11
C LEU A 16 -5.45 1.18 -4.05
N LEU A 17 -5.42 1.87 -2.92
CA LEU A 17 -6.39 1.68 -1.85
C LEU A 17 -6.73 3.03 -1.20
N VAL A 18 -8.00 3.26 -0.91
CA VAL A 18 -8.44 4.44 -0.14
C VAL A 18 -8.78 3.95 1.25
N ASP A 19 -8.16 4.53 2.27
CA ASP A 19 -8.40 4.13 3.66
C ASP A 19 -9.73 4.69 4.21
N SER A 20 -10.11 4.27 5.41
CA SER A 20 -11.37 4.70 6.05
C SER A 20 -11.44 6.21 6.31
N GLU A 21 -10.31 6.91 6.31
CA GLU A 21 -10.21 8.36 6.54
C GLU A 21 -10.08 9.17 5.23
N GLY A 22 -10.05 8.50 4.08
CA GLY A 22 -10.01 9.12 2.76
C GLY A 22 -8.59 9.38 2.21
N TYR A 23 -7.55 8.86 2.85
CA TYR A 23 -6.18 8.93 2.33
C TYR A 23 -6.02 7.92 1.20
N LEU A 24 -5.29 8.30 0.16
CA LEU A 24 -4.94 7.42 -0.95
C LEU A 24 -3.59 6.76 -0.68
N TRP A 25 -3.57 5.45 -0.76
CA TRP A 25 -2.39 4.61 -0.66
C TRP A 25 -2.06 4.05 -2.04
N VAL A 26 -0.83 4.26 -2.51
CA VAL A 26 -0.34 3.80 -3.81
C VAL A 26 0.80 2.80 -3.57
N ALA A 27 0.61 1.54 -3.98
CA ALA A 27 1.66 0.54 -3.86
C ALA A 27 2.71 0.75 -4.96
N ASP A 28 3.88 1.22 -4.55
CA ASP A 28 5.01 1.48 -5.44
C ASP A 28 5.80 0.19 -5.73
N ARG A 29 5.80 -0.75 -4.79
CA ARG A 29 6.47 -2.05 -4.90
C ARG A 29 5.81 -3.08 -3.99
N LYS A 30 5.78 -4.33 -4.43
CA LYS A 30 5.40 -5.50 -3.62
C LYS A 30 6.44 -6.59 -3.80
N ASP A 31 6.84 -7.22 -2.71
CA ASP A 31 7.48 -8.52 -2.69
C ASP A 31 6.63 -9.51 -1.86
N ALA A 32 7.11 -10.73 -1.68
CA ALA A 32 6.35 -11.78 -1.00
C ALA A 32 6.11 -11.52 0.49
N MET A 33 6.83 -10.58 1.11
CA MET A 33 6.79 -10.37 2.56
C MET A 33 6.41 -8.93 2.94
N THR A 34 6.64 -7.98 2.03
CA THR A 34 6.47 -6.55 2.29
C THR A 34 5.92 -5.82 1.08
N SER A 35 5.20 -4.74 1.35
CA SER A 35 4.72 -3.81 0.33
C SER A 35 5.08 -2.37 0.71
N GLU A 36 5.57 -1.61 -0.27
CA GLU A 36 5.93 -0.20 -0.12
C GLU A 36 4.81 0.68 -0.66
N TRP A 37 4.36 1.62 0.16
CA TRP A 37 3.19 2.45 -0.13
C TRP A 37 3.50 3.94 0.01
N SER A 38 3.27 4.71 -1.05
CA SER A 38 3.15 6.17 -0.96
C SER A 38 1.76 6.57 -0.48
N VAL A 39 1.71 7.45 0.52
CA VAL A 39 0.46 7.92 1.14
C VAL A 39 0.18 9.37 0.77
N PHE A 40 -1.06 9.65 0.39
CA PHE A 40 -1.55 10.96 0.00
C PHE A 40 -2.77 11.34 0.85
N ASP A 41 -2.85 12.60 1.26
CA ASP A 41 -4.04 13.13 1.92
C ASP A 41 -5.25 13.23 0.95
N PRO A 42 -6.47 13.51 1.46
CA PRO A 42 -7.65 13.65 0.61
C PRO A 42 -7.59 14.78 -0.43
N ALA A 43 -6.68 15.75 -0.27
CA ALA A 43 -6.43 16.81 -1.25
C ALA A 43 -5.39 16.39 -2.31
N GLY A 44 -4.85 15.18 -2.22
CA GLY A 44 -3.84 14.63 -3.13
C GLY A 44 -2.41 15.07 -2.80
N ARG A 45 -2.16 15.65 -1.62
CA ARG A 45 -0.80 15.99 -1.18
C ARG A 45 -0.11 14.72 -0.67
N TRP A 46 1.09 14.46 -1.18
CA TRP A 46 1.94 13.39 -0.70
C TRP A 46 2.43 13.67 0.73
N LEU A 47 2.35 12.65 1.59
CA LEU A 47 2.73 12.72 3.01
C LEU A 47 4.00 11.94 3.31
N GLY A 48 4.26 10.86 2.58
CA GLY A 48 5.42 10.02 2.78
C GLY A 48 5.25 8.63 2.19
N THR A 49 6.19 7.76 2.52
CA THR A 49 6.21 6.36 2.10
C THR A 49 6.32 5.47 3.34
N LEU A 50 5.61 4.34 3.35
CA LEU A 50 5.59 3.36 4.43
C LEU A 50 5.85 1.96 3.87
N GLU A 51 6.63 1.16 4.60
CA GLU A 51 6.70 -0.29 4.38
C GLU A 51 5.67 -0.98 5.26
N VAL A 52 4.87 -1.84 4.66
CA VAL A 52 3.85 -2.65 5.34
C VAL A 52 4.29 -4.12 5.24
N PRO A 53 4.41 -4.85 6.36
CA PRO A 53 4.82 -6.26 6.40
C PRO A 53 3.67 -7.20 6.00
N LEU A 54 3.02 -6.88 4.88
CA LEU A 54 1.91 -7.61 4.30
C LEU A 54 2.18 -7.75 2.80
N GLU A 55 2.08 -8.96 2.28
CA GLU A 55 2.07 -9.25 0.84
C GLU A 55 0.88 -8.54 0.18
N ARG A 56 -0.31 -8.69 0.79
CA ARG A 56 -1.55 -8.10 0.30
C ARG A 56 -2.27 -7.35 1.41
N VAL A 57 -2.33 -6.02 1.27
CA VAL A 57 -3.17 -5.16 2.11
C VAL A 57 -4.60 -5.19 1.60
N GLU A 58 -5.55 -5.52 2.47
CA GLU A 58 -6.98 -5.65 2.15
C GLU A 58 -7.79 -4.48 2.71
N TRP A 59 -7.38 -3.93 3.86
CA TRP A 59 -8.12 -2.87 4.52
C TRP A 59 -7.22 -2.01 5.40
N ILE A 60 -7.49 -0.70 5.42
CA ILE A 60 -6.79 0.28 6.26
C ILE A 60 -7.83 1.11 7.00
N GLY A 61 -7.80 1.02 8.32
CA GLY A 61 -8.58 1.81 9.26
C GLY A 61 -7.83 3.03 9.80
N GLU A 62 -8.42 3.64 10.82
CA GLU A 62 -7.81 4.76 11.58
C GLU A 62 -6.48 4.35 12.23
N ASP A 63 -6.45 3.19 12.89
CA ASP A 63 -5.30 2.72 13.69
C ASP A 63 -4.85 1.28 13.37
N LEU A 64 -5.40 0.65 12.32
CA LEU A 64 -5.17 -0.75 11.99
C LEU A 64 -5.08 -0.97 10.49
N ILE A 65 -4.05 -1.70 10.06
CA ILE A 65 -3.92 -2.26 8.71
C ILE A 65 -4.19 -3.74 8.79
N LEU A 66 -5.07 -4.26 7.94
CA LEU A 66 -5.35 -5.68 7.77
C LEU A 66 -4.90 -6.14 6.39
N GLY A 67 -4.34 -7.34 6.36
CA GLY A 67 -3.96 -7.98 5.12
C GLY A 67 -3.77 -9.47 5.26
N VAL A 68 -3.23 -10.06 4.21
CA VAL A 68 -2.98 -11.49 4.10
C VAL A 68 -1.50 -11.70 3.77
N ASN A 69 -0.90 -12.66 4.47
CA ASN A 69 0.39 -13.27 4.15
C ASN A 69 0.19 -14.77 3.92
N GLU A 70 1.08 -15.40 3.16
CA GLU A 70 1.18 -16.85 3.10
C GLU A 70 2.17 -17.34 4.18
N ASP A 71 1.76 -18.32 4.98
CA ASP A 71 2.65 -19.00 5.91
C ASP A 71 3.67 -19.84 5.10
N PRO A 72 4.99 -19.56 5.20
CA PRO A 72 5.99 -20.15 4.30
C PRO A 72 6.21 -21.65 4.53
N ASP A 73 5.80 -22.18 5.68
CA ASP A 73 5.98 -23.60 6.02
C ASP A 73 4.78 -24.45 5.57
N THR A 74 3.58 -23.86 5.56
CA THR A 74 2.32 -24.57 5.31
C THR A 74 1.61 -24.15 4.01
N GLY A 75 1.96 -23.00 3.44
CA GLY A 75 1.29 -22.41 2.27
C GLY A 75 -0.12 -21.91 2.55
N VAL A 76 -0.50 -21.73 3.83
CA VAL A 76 -1.84 -21.28 4.22
C VAL A 76 -1.88 -19.75 4.27
N GLU A 77 -2.94 -19.14 3.72
CA GLU A 77 -3.21 -17.71 3.88
C GLU A 77 -3.57 -17.39 5.35
N VAL A 78 -2.82 -16.47 5.96
CA VAL A 78 -3.01 -15.97 7.31
C VAL A 78 -3.43 -14.51 7.24
N VAL A 79 -4.52 -14.18 7.94
CA VAL A 79 -4.94 -12.79 8.12
C VAL A 79 -4.13 -12.17 9.27
N GLU A 80 -3.39 -11.11 8.97
CA GLU A 80 -2.57 -10.38 9.94
C GLU A 80 -3.03 -8.93 10.07
N GLY A 81 -2.82 -8.38 11.27
CA GLY A 81 -3.18 -7.01 11.60
C GLY A 81 -2.03 -6.24 12.25
N TYR A 82 -1.75 -5.05 11.73
CA TYR A 82 -0.68 -4.18 12.21
C TYR A 82 -1.23 -2.84 12.67
N ARG A 83 -0.78 -2.37 13.83
CA ARG A 83 -1.16 -1.07 14.35
C ARG A 83 -0.56 0.05 13.49
N LEU A 84 -1.39 0.96 13.03
CA LEU A 84 -0.98 2.19 12.37
C LEU A 84 -0.77 3.30 13.42
N THR A 85 0.39 3.93 13.40
CA THR A 85 0.70 5.09 14.25
C THR A 85 1.10 6.25 13.35
N ARG A 86 0.42 7.39 13.52
CA ARG A 86 0.55 8.60 12.69
C ARG A 86 1.17 9.74 13.48
#